data_AF-A0AAP4BE78-F1
#
_entry.id   AF-A0AAP4BE78-F1
#
_cell.length_a   1.000
_cell.length_b   1.000
_cell.length_c   1.000
_cell.angle_alpha   90.00
_cell.angle_beta   90.00
_cell.angle_gamma   90.00
#
_symmetry.space_group_name_H-M   'P 1'
#
loop_
_entity.id
_entity.type
_entity.pdbx_description
1 polymer ?
#
loop_
_entity_poly.entity_id
_entity_poly.type
_entity_poly.pdbx_seq_one_letter_code
_entity_poly.pdbx_strand_id
1 'polypeptide(L)'
;MKKKEKVNTMSETYLDLPSRLEDAFPEIDNDIVLELQNENEEYAKLQQRISDLKQQKPFLANLLEGSGEISLTAEEHAAFVQYLHLVRKRDDMERQQIYFRGHTDAVAYLRKIKAI
;
A
#
# COMPACT_ATOMS: atom_id res chain seq x y z
N MET A 1 -23.89 -38.68 28.52
CA MET A 1 -24.05 -37.73 27.41
C MET A 1 -23.89 -36.30 27.95
N LYS A 2 -22.72 -35.68 27.78
CA LYS A 2 -22.57 -34.23 28.03
C LYS A 2 -22.85 -33.51 26.72
N LYS A 3 -23.82 -32.59 26.74
CA LYS A 3 -24.17 -31.73 25.61
C LYS A 3 -22.92 -30.99 25.16
N LYS A 4 -22.55 -31.15 23.88
CA LYS A 4 -21.67 -30.21 23.19
C LYS A 4 -22.46 -28.92 23.06
N GLU A 5 -22.14 -27.92 23.87
CA GLU A 5 -22.44 -26.53 23.53
C GLU A 5 -21.66 -26.22 22.27
N LYS A 6 -22.37 -26.01 21.16
CA LYS A 6 -21.83 -25.27 20.02
C LYS A 6 -21.69 -23.83 20.50
N VAL A 7 -20.52 -23.52 21.07
CA VAL A 7 -20.13 -22.15 21.39
C VAL A 7 -20.14 -21.36 20.08
N ASN A 8 -20.77 -20.20 20.16
CA ASN A 8 -21.20 -19.32 19.09
C ASN A 8 -20.00 -18.74 18.31
N THR A 9 -19.57 -19.44 17.27
CA THR A 9 -18.42 -19.05 16.43
C THR A 9 -18.66 -17.73 15.68
N MET A 10 -19.92 -17.30 15.52
CA MET A 10 -20.29 -16.08 14.78
C MET A 10 -20.07 -14.78 15.57
N SER A 11 -20.05 -14.81 16.92
CA SER A 11 -19.87 -13.58 17.72
C SER A 11 -18.42 -13.17 17.91
N GLU A 12 -17.49 -14.13 17.85
CA GLU A 12 -16.06 -13.84 17.97
C GLU A 12 -15.54 -13.15 16.70
N THR A 13 -16.00 -13.55 15.51
CA THR A 13 -15.59 -12.95 14.22
C THR A 13 -16.08 -11.51 14.02
N TYR A 14 -17.25 -11.13 14.56
CA TYR A 14 -17.74 -9.75 14.46
C TYR A 14 -16.97 -8.76 15.37
N LEU A 15 -16.41 -9.29 16.47
CA LEU A 15 -15.62 -8.55 17.45
C LEU A 15 -14.11 -8.55 17.16
N ASP A 16 -13.65 -9.33 16.19
CA ASP A 16 -12.25 -9.40 15.79
C ASP A 16 -11.86 -8.24 14.88
N LEU A 17 -11.58 -7.09 15.51
CA LEU A 17 -11.12 -5.90 14.81
C LEU A 17 -9.84 -6.15 13.98
N PRO A 18 -8.82 -6.87 14.48
CA PRO A 18 -7.65 -7.26 13.68
C PRO A 18 -8.00 -7.92 12.34
N SER A 19 -8.76 -9.02 12.32
CA SER A 19 -9.08 -9.71 11.05
C SER A 19 -9.88 -8.84 10.09
N ARG A 20 -10.79 -8.00 10.61
CA ARG A 20 -11.55 -7.07 9.77
C ARG A 20 -10.67 -5.98 9.13
N LEU A 21 -9.61 -5.55 9.82
CA LEU A 21 -8.66 -4.59 9.28
C LEU A 21 -7.73 -5.25 8.25
N GLU A 22 -7.33 -6.50 8.46
CA GLU A 22 -6.58 -7.28 7.46
C GLU A 22 -7.40 -7.47 6.18
N ASP A 23 -8.69 -7.83 6.31
CA ASP A 23 -9.60 -8.00 5.17
C ASP A 23 -9.85 -6.67 4.41
N ALA A 24 -9.98 -5.56 5.13
CA ALA A 24 -10.22 -4.23 4.55
C ALA A 24 -8.94 -3.54 4.05
N PHE A 25 -7.75 -4.08 4.35
CA PHE A 25 -6.48 -3.43 4.03
C PHE A 25 -6.33 -3.07 2.54
N PRO A 26 -6.68 -3.95 1.56
CA PRO A 26 -6.56 -3.60 0.14
C PRO A 26 -7.41 -2.39 -0.27
N GLU A 27 -8.57 -2.21 0.36
CA GLU A 27 -9.48 -1.09 0.10
C GLU A 27 -8.91 0.20 0.71
N ILE A 28 -8.42 0.12 1.95
CA ILE A 28 -7.75 1.24 2.63
C ILE A 28 -6.51 1.70 1.86
N ASP A 29 -5.68 0.75 1.42
CA ASP A 29 -4.46 1.02 0.64
C ASP A 29 -4.79 1.72 -0.68
N ASN A 30 -5.79 1.22 -1.41
CA ASN A 30 -6.24 1.83 -2.66
C ASN A 30 -6.82 3.25 -2.43
N ASP A 31 -7.64 3.44 -1.40
CA ASP A 31 -8.21 4.76 -1.06
C ASP A 31 -7.10 5.77 -0.77
N ILE A 32 -6.07 5.37 -0.03
CA ILE A 32 -4.90 6.22 0.26
C ILE A 32 -4.17 6.62 -1.02
N VAL A 33 -3.96 5.68 -1.94
CA VAL A 33 -3.32 5.97 -3.23
C VAL A 33 -4.15 6.95 -4.05
N LEU A 34 -5.48 6.81 -4.06
CA LEU A 34 -6.40 7.71 -4.76
C LEU A 34 -6.43 9.11 -4.13
N GLU A 35 -6.53 9.20 -2.80
CA GLU A 35 -6.46 10.44 -2.03
C GLU A 35 -5.13 11.17 -2.33
N LEU A 36 -4.00 10.47 -2.22
CA LEU A 36 -2.68 11.02 -2.56
C LEU A 36 -2.60 11.51 -4.00
N GLN A 37 -3.12 10.74 -4.95
CA GLN A 37 -3.11 11.10 -6.36
C GLN A 37 -3.91 12.38 -6.64
N ASN A 38 -5.03 12.57 -5.95
CA ASN A 38 -5.93 13.70 -6.15
C ASN A 38 -5.48 14.97 -5.40
N GLU A 39 -4.91 14.80 -4.20
CA GLU A 39 -4.66 15.91 -3.28
C GLU A 39 -3.19 16.32 -3.19
N ASN A 40 -2.25 15.45 -3.58
CA ASN A 40 -0.82 15.71 -3.48
C ASN A 40 -0.16 15.86 -4.86
N GLU A 41 0.08 17.10 -5.28
CA GLU A 41 0.68 17.41 -6.58
C GLU A 41 2.08 16.80 -6.75
N GLU A 42 2.90 16.76 -5.69
CA GLU A 42 4.23 16.15 -5.73
C GLU A 42 4.17 14.64 -5.95
N TYR A 43 3.19 13.98 -5.32
CA TYR A 43 2.92 12.55 -5.51
C TYR A 43 2.44 12.27 -6.94
N ALA A 44 1.48 13.06 -7.44
CA ALA A 44 0.99 12.91 -8.81
C ALA A 44 2.11 13.09 -9.86
N LYS A 45 2.98 14.10 -9.67
CA LYS A 45 4.18 14.30 -10.50
C LYS A 45 5.17 13.15 -10.39
N LEU A 46 5.35 12.58 -9.21
CA LEU A 46 6.23 11.43 -8.99
C LEU A 46 5.72 10.19 -9.73
N GLN A 47 4.42 9.90 -9.64
CA GLN A 47 3.78 8.81 -10.38
C GLN A 47 3.94 8.99 -11.89
N GLN A 48 3.76 10.22 -12.40
CA GLN A 48 3.99 10.51 -13.82
C GLN A 48 5.44 10.26 -14.22
N ARG A 49 6.43 10.70 -13.43
CA ARG A 49 7.85 10.45 -13.70
C ARG A 49 8.20 8.96 -13.73
N ILE A 50 7.61 8.17 -12.83
CA ILE A 50 7.77 6.71 -12.83
C ILE A 50 7.21 6.12 -14.12
N SER A 51 6.00 6.54 -14.52
CA SER A 51 5.35 6.09 -15.75
C SER A 51 6.17 6.44 -16.99
N ASP A 52 6.60 7.70 -17.11
CA ASP A 52 7.42 8.20 -18.21
C ASP A 52 8.74 7.42 -18.33
N LEU A 53 9.40 7.15 -17.20
CA LEU A 53 10.64 6.39 -17.18
C LEU A 53 10.42 4.95 -17.67
N LYS A 54 9.35 4.28 -17.21
CA LYS A 54 9.00 2.93 -17.70
C LYS A 54 8.72 2.92 -19.21
N GLN A 55 8.03 3.94 -19.73
CA GLN A 55 7.75 4.06 -21.15
C GLN A 55 9.02 4.32 -21.98
N GLN A 56 9.90 5.20 -21.50
CA GLN A 56 11.14 5.58 -22.18
C GLN A 56 12.20 4.47 -22.12
N LYS A 57 12.12 3.59 -21.12
CA LYS A 57 13.10 2.53 -20.87
C LYS A 57 12.43 1.15 -20.83
N PRO A 58 12.03 0.58 -21.99
CA PRO A 58 11.28 -0.68 -22.06
C PRO A 58 11.98 -1.88 -21.42
N PHE A 59 13.32 -1.86 -21.31
CA PHE A 59 14.08 -2.91 -20.61
C PHE A 59 13.62 -3.09 -19.14
N LEU A 60 13.07 -2.04 -18.52
CA LEU A 60 12.54 -2.10 -17.16
C LEU A 60 11.40 -3.11 -17.03
N ALA A 61 10.57 -3.30 -18.06
CA ALA A 61 9.50 -4.29 -18.01
C ALA A 61 10.06 -5.71 -17.88
N ASN A 62 11.03 -6.07 -18.73
CA ASN A 62 11.71 -7.37 -18.64
C ASN A 62 12.51 -7.52 -17.34
N LEU A 63 13.12 -6.44 -16.85
CA LEU A 63 13.85 -6.45 -15.58
C LEU A 63 12.94 -6.70 -14.36
N LEU A 64 11.72 -6.17 -14.37
CA LEU A 64 10.80 -6.24 -13.22
C LEU A 64 9.89 -7.47 -13.23
N GLU A 65 9.51 -7.96 -14.41
CA GLU A 65 8.51 -9.02 -14.57
C GLU A 65 9.07 -10.28 -15.24
N GLY A 66 10.27 -10.18 -15.83
CA GLY A 66 10.92 -11.28 -16.52
C GLY A 66 11.50 -12.34 -15.56
N SER A 67 12.01 -13.41 -16.15
CA SER A 67 12.68 -14.50 -15.42
C SER A 67 13.97 -14.90 -16.13
N GLY A 68 14.91 -15.44 -15.36
CA GLY A 68 16.24 -15.83 -15.87
C GLY A 68 17.31 -14.78 -15.61
N GLU A 69 18.47 -14.97 -16.24
CA GLU A 69 19.61 -14.08 -16.11
C GLU A 69 19.42 -12.80 -16.93
N ILE A 70 19.79 -11.66 -16.34
CA ILE A 70 19.71 -10.35 -16.99
C ILE A 70 21.07 -9.67 -16.86
N SER A 71 21.56 -9.11 -17.96
CA SER A 71 22.73 -8.24 -17.99
C SER A 71 22.30 -6.83 -18.35
N LEU A 72 22.81 -5.84 -17.63
CA LEU A 72 22.51 -4.43 -17.87
C LEU A 72 23.76 -3.71 -18.39
N THR A 73 23.57 -2.88 -19.40
CA THR A 73 24.56 -1.87 -19.76
C THR A 73 24.69 -0.83 -18.64
N ALA A 74 25.75 -0.01 -18.68
CA ALA A 74 25.93 1.06 -17.72
C ALA A 74 24.76 2.08 -17.74
N GLU A 75 24.19 2.36 -18.91
CA GLU A 75 23.03 3.24 -19.06
C GLU A 75 21.77 2.62 -18.45
N GLU A 76 21.51 1.34 -18.73
CA GLU A 76 20.35 0.62 -18.17
C GLU A 76 20.46 0.49 -16.65
N HIS A 77 21.64 0.19 -16.13
CA HIS A 77 21.88 0.19 -14.68
C HIS A 77 21.59 1.57 -14.07
N ALA A 78 22.06 2.66 -14.67
CA ALA A 78 21.79 4.00 -14.18
C ALA A 78 20.29 4.34 -14.20
N ALA A 79 19.58 3.98 -15.28
CA ALA A 79 18.14 4.15 -15.38
C ALA A 79 17.38 3.31 -14.33
N PHE A 80 17.82 2.08 -14.06
CA PHE A 80 17.23 1.23 -13.03
C PHE A 80 17.45 1.80 -11.62
N VAL A 81 18.65 2.31 -11.33
CA VAL A 81 18.92 2.98 -10.05
C VAL A 81 18.00 4.19 -9.88
N GLN A 82 17.79 5.00 -10.93
CA GLN A 82 16.84 6.12 -10.88
C GLN A 82 15.41 5.65 -10.63
N TYR A 83 14.98 4.59 -11.32
CA TYR A 83 13.68 3.96 -11.09
C TYR A 83 13.48 3.55 -9.63
N LEU A 84 14.47 2.87 -9.02
CA LEU A 84 14.41 2.45 -7.63
C LEU A 84 14.31 3.63 -6.65
N HIS A 85 14.98 4.75 -6.93
CA HIS A 85 14.87 5.95 -6.09
C HIS A 85 13.46 6.55 -6.17
N LEU A 86 12.86 6.60 -7.35
CA LEU A 86 11.51 7.12 -7.53
C LEU A 86 10.46 6.23 -6.84
N VAL A 87 10.56 4.91 -7.00
CA VAL A 87 9.66 3.96 -6.35
C VAL A 87 9.78 4.04 -4.83
N ARG A 88 11.00 4.05 -4.27
CA ARG A 88 11.17 4.21 -2.82
C ARG A 88 10.54 5.49 -2.29
N LYS A 89 10.73 6.61 -3.01
CA LYS A 89 10.10 7.88 -2.62
C LYS A 89 8.57 7.78 -2.62
N ARG A 90 7.98 7.08 -3.61
CA ARG A 90 6.54 6.88 -3.68
C ARG A 90 6.06 6.02 -2.51
N ASP A 91 6.72 4.89 -2.27
CA ASP A 91 6.40 3.96 -1.19
C ASP A 91 6.52 4.64 0.19
N ASP A 92 7.51 5.50 0.38
CA ASP A 92 7.66 6.30 1.61
C ASP A 92 6.48 7.25 1.83
N MET A 93 5.98 7.89 0.76
CA MET A 93 4.81 8.79 0.84
C MET A 93 3.53 8.02 1.15
N GLU A 94 3.28 6.90 0.47
CA GLU A 94 2.13 6.02 0.73
C GLU A 94 2.14 5.50 2.17
N ARG A 95 3.30 4.99 2.64
CA ARG A 95 3.47 4.48 4.00
C ARG A 95 3.26 5.56 5.06
N GLN A 96 3.72 6.78 4.80
CA GLN A 96 3.48 7.91 5.69
C GLN A 96 1.98 8.24 5.80
N GLN A 97 1.24 8.17 4.70
CA GLN A 97 -0.22 8.37 4.74
C GLN A 97 -0.95 7.25 5.46
N ILE A 98 -0.56 5.99 5.27
CA ILE A 98 -1.10 4.86 6.04
C ILE A 98 -0.92 5.09 7.55
N TYR A 99 0.26 5.57 7.97
CA TYR A 99 0.52 5.90 9.37
C TYR A 99 -0.44 6.99 9.89
N PHE A 100 -0.64 8.08 9.14
CA PHE A 100 -1.55 9.16 9.55
C PHE A 100 -3.03 8.75 9.54
N ARG A 101 -3.44 7.95 8.55
CA ARG A 101 -4.80 7.40 8.45
C ARG A 101 -5.11 6.55 9.67
N GLY A 102 -4.20 5.65 10.05
CA GLY A 102 -4.35 4.82 11.26
C GLY A 102 -4.54 5.64 12.54
N HIS A 103 -3.83 6.77 12.69
CA HIS A 103 -4.02 7.67 13.84
C HIS A 103 -5.39 8.34 13.82
N THR A 104 -5.81 8.82 12.64
CA THR A 104 -7.12 9.47 12.47
C THR A 104 -8.26 8.50 12.78
N ASP A 105 -8.18 7.28 12.25
CA ASP A 105 -9.18 6.23 12.45
C ASP A 105 -9.23 5.78 13.92
N ALA A 106 -8.08 5.64 14.59
CA ALA A 106 -8.02 5.33 16.01
C ALA A 106 -8.66 6.43 16.87
N VAL A 107 -8.35 7.70 16.61
CA VAL A 107 -8.96 8.84 17.31
C VAL A 107 -10.47 8.90 17.07
N ALA A 108 -10.92 8.69 15.82
CA ALA A 108 -12.33 8.65 15.47
C ALA A 108 -13.06 7.51 16.20
N TYR A 109 -12.45 6.34 16.29
CA TYR A 109 -12.97 5.20 17.04
C TYR A 109 -13.10 5.51 18.53
N LEU A 110 -12.04 6.04 19.17
CA LEU A 110 -12.04 6.39 20.60
C LEU A 110 -13.14 7.42 20.94
N ARG A 111 -13.34 8.43 20.08
CA ARG A 111 -14.45 9.39 20.21
C ARG A 111 -15.81 8.70 20.09
N LYS A 112 -15.98 7.78 19.14
CA LYS A 112 -17.24 7.06 18.92
C LYS A 112 -17.66 6.24 20.13
N ILE A 113 -16.69 5.64 20.84
CA ILE A 113 -16.95 4.87 22.07
C ILE A 113 -16.91 5.73 23.34
N LYS A 114 -16.71 7.05 23.23
CA LYS A 114 -16.60 8.01 24.34
C LYS A 114 -15.47 7.69 25.32
N ALA A 115 -14.35 7.15 24.81
CA ALA A 115 -13.13 6.92 25.59
C ALA A 115 -12.24 8.17 25.65
N ILE A 116 -12.46 9.13 24.75
CA ILE A 116 -11.88 10.48 24.73
C ILE A 116 -12.93 11.51 24.31
#